data_AF-A0A380FG15-F1
#
_entry.id   AF-A0A380FG15-F1
#
_cell.length_a   1.000
_cell.length_b   1.000
_cell.length_c   1.000
_cell.angle_alpha   90.00
_cell.angle_beta   90.00
_cell.angle_gamma   90.00
#
_symmetry.space_group_name_H-M   'P 1'
#
loop_
_entity.id
_entity.type
_entity.pdbx_description
1 polymer ?
#
loop_
_entity_poly.entity_id
_entity_poly.type
_entity_poly.pdbx_seq_one_letter_code
_entity_poly.pdbx_strand_id
1 'polypeptide(L)'
;MKVFVNIIDYKSSKYSGTLDLTKVYYGMQMQMMTYMDIVLQNKQRLGLNPLTQPGGLLYFHVHEPRLQLAWNELDEDKRNEKFINSFKLSGLVNNDTSVIEAFDNRMEPNYSSDIIPVAMKKDGGYRSGSKVADSDTIYKLIKHNKANFVKTATDIMDGHTEVAPLKYNQTLPCDFCNYKSVCHVDGMIDSKRYRTVDETINPLEEVQNVELEEGEFE
;
A
#
# COMPACT_ATOMS: atom_id res chain seq x y z
N MET A 1 -26.46 6.51 -3.72
CA MET A 1 -25.70 5.33 -4.20
C MET A 1 -24.24 5.68 -4.07
N LYS A 2 -23.44 4.89 -3.33
CA LYS A 2 -21.98 5.11 -3.25
C LYS A 2 -21.35 4.56 -4.52
N VAL A 3 -20.34 5.26 -5.05
CA VAL A 3 -19.60 4.86 -6.25
C VAL A 3 -18.13 4.84 -5.87
N PHE A 4 -17.39 3.82 -6.29
CA PHE A 4 -15.98 3.65 -5.91
C PHE A 4 -15.10 3.46 -7.14
N VAL A 5 -13.84 3.86 -7.01
CA VAL A 5 -12.81 3.60 -8.02
C VAL A 5 -11.64 2.84 -7.41
N ASN A 6 -11.09 1.91 -8.16
CA ASN A 6 -9.97 1.07 -7.74
C ASN A 6 -8.74 1.37 -8.60
N ILE A 7 -7.56 1.35 -7.99
CA ILE A 7 -6.27 1.38 -8.67
C ILE A 7 -5.63 0.00 -8.54
N ILE A 8 -5.27 -0.60 -9.67
CA ILE A 8 -4.54 -1.86 -9.74
C ILE A 8 -3.24 -1.63 -10.51
N ASP A 9 -2.11 -1.78 -9.83
CA ASP A 9 -0.78 -1.65 -10.45
C ASP A 9 -0.11 -3.02 -10.60
N TYR A 10 0.42 -3.29 -11.79
CA TYR A 10 1.02 -4.58 -12.14
C TYR A 10 2.52 -4.54 -11.86
N LYS A 11 2.99 -5.42 -10.96
CA LYS A 11 4.40 -5.51 -10.56
C LYS A 11 4.94 -6.91 -10.79
N SER A 12 6.13 -7.00 -11.37
CA SER A 12 6.84 -8.29 -11.54
C SER A 12 7.63 -8.71 -10.30
N SER A 13 7.99 -7.77 -9.42
CA SER A 13 8.70 -8.06 -8.18
C SER A 13 7.71 -8.20 -7.02
N LYS A 14 7.84 -9.31 -6.29
CA LYS A 14 7.11 -9.56 -5.04
C LYS A 14 7.36 -8.45 -4.00
N TYR A 15 8.58 -7.93 -3.93
CA TYR A 15 8.97 -6.90 -2.96
C TYR A 15 8.28 -5.56 -3.21
N SER A 16 8.16 -5.15 -4.48
CA SER A 16 7.45 -3.92 -4.86
C SER A 16 5.95 -4.13 -5.07
N GLY A 17 5.50 -5.38 -5.21
CA GLY A 17 4.10 -5.76 -5.37
C GLY A 17 3.35 -5.92 -4.04
N THR A 18 3.87 -5.34 -2.95
CA THR A 18 3.21 -5.31 -1.65
C THR A 18 3.03 -3.87 -1.20
N LEU A 19 1.84 -3.54 -0.69
CA LEU A 19 1.60 -2.24 -0.08
C LEU A 19 2.03 -2.25 1.39
N ASP A 20 3.05 -1.46 1.69
CA ASP A 20 3.58 -1.28 3.02
C ASP A 20 3.21 0.12 3.51
N LEU A 21 2.26 0.19 4.44
CA LEU A 21 1.75 1.48 4.91
C LEU A 21 2.78 2.25 5.76
N THR A 22 3.76 1.57 6.36
CA THR A 22 4.86 2.25 7.08
C THR A 22 5.72 2.99 6.06
N LYS A 23 6.05 2.34 4.94
CA LYS A 23 6.73 3.01 3.82
C LYS A 23 5.93 4.15 3.22
N VAL A 24 4.60 4.03 3.13
CA VAL A 24 3.72 5.12 2.68
C VAL A 24 3.85 6.31 3.62
N TYR A 25 3.73 6.08 4.93
CA TYR A 25 3.82 7.12 5.95
C TYR A 25 5.15 7.87 5.87
N TYR A 26 6.27 7.16 5.74
CA TYR A 26 7.60 7.78 5.63
C TYR A 26 7.97 8.28 4.22
N GLY A 27 7.04 8.28 3.26
CA GLY A 27 7.28 8.78 1.90
C GLY A 27 8.19 7.88 1.04
N MET A 28 8.42 6.64 1.45
CA MET A 28 9.20 5.65 0.69
C MET A 28 8.38 4.97 -0.42
N GLN A 29 7.05 4.93 -0.28
CA GLN A 29 6.15 4.28 -1.23
C GLN A 29 4.92 5.16 -1.52
N MET A 30 5.08 6.12 -2.42
CA MET A 30 4.10 7.20 -2.65
C MET A 30 3.14 6.93 -3.82
N GLN A 31 3.46 5.96 -4.67
CA GLN A 31 2.85 5.76 -5.99
C GLN A 31 1.32 5.57 -5.94
N MET A 32 0.84 4.61 -5.12
CA MET A 32 -0.59 4.25 -5.10
C MET A 32 -1.47 5.40 -4.61
N MET A 33 -1.00 6.13 -3.60
CA MET A 33 -1.75 7.26 -3.01
C MET A 33 -1.80 8.40 -4.02
N THR A 34 -0.71 8.62 -4.74
CA THR A 34 -0.64 9.58 -5.85
C THR A 34 -1.61 9.22 -6.98
N TYR A 35 -1.66 7.96 -7.39
CA TYR A 35 -2.57 7.53 -8.47
C TYR A 35 -4.03 7.71 -8.09
N MET A 36 -4.40 7.30 -6.87
CA MET A 36 -5.75 7.48 -6.37
C MET A 36 -6.12 8.97 -6.30
N ASP A 37 -5.22 9.80 -5.76
CA ASP A 37 -5.41 11.25 -5.66
C ASP A 37 -5.67 11.89 -7.03
N ILE A 38 -4.85 11.57 -8.04
CA ILE A 38 -5.00 12.11 -9.39
C ILE A 38 -6.34 11.70 -10.00
N VAL A 39 -6.78 10.45 -9.82
CA VAL A 39 -8.09 9.99 -10.30
C VAL A 39 -9.23 10.73 -9.62
N LEU A 40 -9.16 10.89 -8.29
CA LEU A 40 -10.21 11.55 -7.51
C LEU A 40 -10.27 13.07 -7.79
N GLN A 41 -9.15 13.73 -8.06
CA GLN A 41 -9.15 15.13 -8.49
C GLN A 41 -9.68 15.33 -9.91
N ASN A 42 -9.67 14.29 -10.75
CA ASN A 42 -10.02 14.38 -12.16
C ASN A 42 -11.30 13.60 -12.52
N LYS A 43 -12.20 13.35 -11.55
CA LYS A 43 -13.45 12.57 -11.73
C LYS A 43 -14.22 13.00 -12.99
N GLN A 44 -14.50 14.29 -13.14
CA GLN A 44 -15.27 14.83 -14.27
C GLN A 44 -14.59 14.54 -15.62
N ARG A 45 -13.28 14.78 -15.71
CA ARG A 45 -12.50 14.56 -16.93
C ARG A 45 -12.43 13.08 -17.31
N LEU A 46 -12.47 12.20 -16.32
CA LEU A 46 -12.48 10.74 -16.49
C LEU A 46 -13.89 10.16 -16.69
N GLY A 47 -14.93 10.99 -16.70
CA GLY A 47 -16.33 10.54 -16.82
C GLY A 47 -16.83 9.76 -15.59
N LEU A 48 -16.18 9.93 -14.44
CA LEU A 48 -16.59 9.32 -13.18
C LEU A 48 -17.69 10.13 -12.51
N ASN A 49 -18.50 9.47 -11.69
CA ASN A 49 -19.50 10.14 -10.86
C ASN A 49 -18.79 11.13 -9.89
N PRO A 50 -19.29 12.37 -9.69
CA PRO A 50 -18.71 13.31 -8.72
C PRO A 50 -18.59 12.74 -7.30
N LEU A 51 -19.51 11.85 -6.90
CA LEU A 51 -19.53 11.17 -5.61
C LEU A 51 -18.61 9.93 -5.55
N THR A 52 -17.72 9.74 -6.55
CA THR A 52 -16.77 8.62 -6.56
C THR A 52 -15.79 8.73 -5.40
N GLN A 53 -15.69 7.66 -4.62
CA GLN A 53 -14.81 7.51 -3.45
C GLN A 53 -13.68 6.50 -3.73
N PRO A 54 -12.58 6.53 -2.95
CA PRO A 54 -11.54 5.53 -3.07
C PRO A 54 -12.05 4.14 -2.67
N GLY A 55 -11.89 3.15 -3.55
CA GLY A 55 -12.22 1.75 -3.30
C GLY A 55 -10.99 0.94 -2.86
N GLY A 56 -10.21 0.44 -3.80
CA GLY A 56 -9.03 -0.38 -3.56
C GLY A 56 -7.76 0.22 -4.14
N LEU A 57 -6.65 0.10 -3.41
CA LEU A 57 -5.30 0.40 -3.86
C LEU A 57 -4.49 -0.90 -3.81
N LEU A 58 -4.43 -1.60 -4.94
CA LEU A 58 -3.99 -2.98 -5.01
C LEU A 58 -2.84 -3.16 -6.00
N TYR A 59 -1.89 -4.03 -5.64
CA TYR A 59 -0.88 -4.55 -6.55
C TYR A 59 -1.28 -5.94 -7.02
N PHE A 60 -1.07 -6.19 -8.30
CA PHE A 60 -1.12 -7.51 -8.90
C PHE A 60 0.31 -8.01 -9.20
N HIS A 61 0.67 -9.17 -8.67
CA HIS A 61 1.99 -9.76 -8.88
C HIS A 61 2.02 -10.60 -10.16
N VAL A 62 2.61 -10.05 -11.21
CA VAL A 62 2.78 -10.74 -12.51
C VAL A 62 4.01 -11.64 -12.44
N HIS A 63 3.79 -12.95 -12.29
CA HIS A 63 4.85 -13.93 -12.16
C HIS A 63 4.40 -15.33 -12.56
N GLU A 64 5.36 -16.24 -12.72
CA GLU A 64 5.12 -17.67 -12.83
C GLU A 64 5.26 -18.31 -11.43
N PRO A 65 4.15 -18.69 -10.76
CA PRO A 65 4.21 -19.20 -9.40
C PRO A 65 4.85 -20.58 -9.36
N ARG A 66 5.91 -20.70 -8.56
CA ARG A 66 6.52 -22.00 -8.21
C ARG A 66 5.97 -22.46 -6.87
N LEU A 67 5.01 -23.39 -6.93
CA LEU A 67 4.37 -23.91 -5.72
C LEU A 67 5.30 -24.87 -4.97
N GLN A 68 5.57 -24.56 -3.71
CA GLN A 68 6.18 -25.51 -2.78
C GLN A 68 5.05 -26.28 -2.09
N LEU A 69 4.97 -27.57 -2.38
CA LEU A 69 3.94 -28.46 -1.88
C LEU A 69 4.56 -29.53 -1.00
N ALA A 70 4.05 -29.65 0.22
CA ALA A 70 4.36 -30.81 1.06
C ALA A 70 3.65 -32.06 0.51
N TRP A 71 4.12 -33.24 0.92
CA TRP A 71 3.56 -34.53 0.47
C TRP A 71 2.05 -34.67 0.70
N ASN A 72 1.51 -34.06 1.76
CA ASN A 72 0.08 -34.04 2.10
C ASN A 72 -0.75 -32.95 1.38
N GLU A 73 -0.11 -32.20 0.48
CA GLU A 73 -0.69 -31.12 -0.33
C GLU A 73 -0.64 -31.42 -1.83
N LEU A 74 -0.33 -32.68 -2.20
CA LEU A 74 -0.30 -33.14 -3.59
C LEU A 74 -1.69 -33.44 -4.17
N ASP A 75 -2.77 -33.24 -3.43
CA ASP A 75 -4.12 -33.32 -4.00
C ASP A 75 -4.37 -32.13 -4.97
N GLU A 76 -5.11 -32.36 -6.06
CA GLU A 76 -5.31 -31.36 -7.12
C GLU A 76 -6.01 -30.11 -6.61
N ASP A 77 -7.01 -30.26 -5.72
CA ASP A 77 -7.76 -29.15 -5.17
C ASP A 77 -6.88 -28.21 -4.35
N LYS A 78 -6.04 -28.76 -3.46
CA LYS A 78 -5.09 -27.99 -2.65
C LYS A 78 -4.02 -27.30 -3.50
N ARG A 79 -3.59 -27.96 -4.59
CA ARG A 79 -2.66 -27.35 -5.55
C ARG A 79 -3.29 -26.15 -6.24
N ASN A 80 -4.54 -26.30 -6.70
CA ASN A 80 -5.26 -25.21 -7.35
C ASN A 80 -5.53 -24.05 -6.39
N GLU A 81 -5.89 -24.33 -5.13
CA GLU A 81 -6.05 -23.30 -4.09
C GLU A 81 -4.76 -22.52 -3.86
N LYS A 82 -3.60 -23.19 -3.73
CA LYS A 82 -2.31 -22.52 -3.59
C LYS A 82 -1.90 -21.74 -4.83
N PHE A 83 -2.22 -22.26 -6.01
CA PHE A 83 -2.00 -21.57 -7.27
C PHE A 83 -2.77 -20.26 -7.33
N ILE A 84 -4.08 -20.27 -7.08
CA ILE A 84 -4.92 -19.08 -7.08
C ILE A 84 -4.44 -18.08 -6.02
N ASN A 85 -4.18 -18.55 -4.80
CA ASN A 85 -3.67 -17.70 -3.71
C ASN A 85 -2.33 -17.03 -4.02
N SER A 86 -1.50 -17.59 -4.91
CA SER A 86 -0.24 -16.95 -5.30
C SER A 86 -0.44 -15.64 -6.08
N PHE A 87 -1.62 -15.45 -6.69
CA PHE A 87 -2.04 -14.24 -7.40
C PHE A 87 -2.91 -13.31 -6.56
N LYS A 88 -3.10 -13.63 -5.26
CA LYS A 88 -3.84 -12.76 -4.34
C LYS A 88 -3.29 -11.34 -4.37
N LEU A 89 -4.18 -10.37 -4.55
CA LEU A 89 -3.83 -8.96 -4.58
C LEU A 89 -3.30 -8.52 -3.21
N SER A 90 -2.33 -7.61 -3.22
CA SER A 90 -1.76 -7.01 -2.02
C SER A 90 -2.02 -5.53 -2.01
N GLY A 91 -2.52 -4.97 -0.91
CA GLY A 91 -2.94 -3.57 -0.92
C GLY A 91 -3.83 -3.18 0.25
N LEU A 92 -4.54 -2.06 0.07
CA LEU A 92 -5.52 -1.51 1.02
C LEU A 92 -6.90 -1.45 0.33
N VAL A 93 -7.95 -1.91 1.01
CA VAL A 93 -9.31 -1.96 0.49
C VAL A 93 -10.25 -1.13 1.35
N ASN A 94 -11.20 -0.43 0.75
CA ASN A 94 -12.24 0.28 1.48
C ASN A 94 -13.07 -0.72 2.30
N ASN A 95 -13.34 -0.40 3.57
CA ASN A 95 -14.12 -1.24 4.47
C ASN A 95 -15.64 -1.20 4.21
N ASP A 96 -16.11 -0.46 3.21
CA ASP A 96 -17.50 -0.55 2.75
C ASP A 96 -17.78 -1.93 2.15
N THR A 97 -18.81 -2.59 2.66
CA THR A 97 -19.22 -3.95 2.23
C THR A 97 -19.41 -4.04 0.72
N SER A 98 -19.94 -3.00 0.08
CA SER A 98 -20.18 -3.01 -1.38
C SER A 98 -18.89 -3.03 -2.20
N VAL A 99 -17.78 -2.48 -1.68
CA VAL A 99 -16.46 -2.56 -2.32
C VAL A 99 -15.90 -3.97 -2.21
N ILE A 100 -16.01 -4.55 -1.03
CA ILE A 100 -15.49 -5.89 -0.74
C ILE A 100 -16.22 -6.95 -1.56
N GLU A 101 -17.56 -6.88 -1.59
CA GLU A 101 -18.38 -7.79 -2.39
C GLU A 101 -18.18 -7.62 -3.90
N ALA A 102 -17.86 -6.40 -4.36
CA ALA A 102 -17.51 -6.15 -5.76
C ALA A 102 -16.18 -6.81 -6.17
N PHE A 103 -15.26 -7.03 -5.22
CA PHE A 103 -14.04 -7.81 -5.45
C PHE A 103 -14.28 -9.31 -5.31
N ASP A 104 -15.05 -9.72 -4.29
CA ASP A 104 -15.30 -11.12 -3.98
C ASP A 104 -16.71 -11.31 -3.41
N ASN A 105 -17.60 -11.90 -4.19
CA ASN A 105 -19.00 -12.14 -3.79
C ASN A 105 -19.18 -13.37 -2.89
N ARG A 106 -18.10 -14.06 -2.51
CA ARG A 106 -18.11 -15.23 -1.61
C ARG A 106 -17.90 -14.84 -0.14
N MET A 107 -17.89 -13.55 0.16
CA MET A 107 -17.50 -12.98 1.45
C MET A 107 -18.55 -13.25 2.55
N GLU A 108 -18.47 -14.44 3.14
CA GLU A 108 -19.34 -14.91 4.24
C GLU A 108 -18.60 -14.94 5.59
N PRO A 109 -19.30 -15.07 6.73
CA PRO A 109 -18.66 -15.27 8.03
C PRO A 109 -17.65 -16.41 8.00
N ASN A 110 -16.50 -16.20 8.64
CA ASN A 110 -15.36 -17.14 8.66
C ASN A 110 -14.66 -17.40 7.32
N TYR A 111 -14.95 -16.64 6.27
CA TYR A 111 -14.28 -16.75 4.98
C TYR A 111 -13.00 -15.90 4.89
N SER A 112 -12.03 -16.34 4.08
CA SER A 112 -10.82 -15.59 3.75
C SER A 112 -10.69 -15.52 2.24
N SER A 113 -10.68 -14.32 1.68
CA SER A 113 -10.58 -14.14 0.24
C SER A 113 -9.20 -14.57 -0.26
N ASP A 114 -9.19 -15.28 -1.39
CA ASP A 114 -8.03 -15.59 -2.22
C ASP A 114 -7.77 -14.49 -3.27
N ILE A 115 -8.67 -13.50 -3.41
CA ILE A 115 -8.57 -12.38 -4.36
C ILE A 115 -7.96 -11.15 -3.70
N ILE A 116 -8.47 -10.73 -2.54
CA ILE A 116 -8.07 -9.49 -1.83
C ILE A 116 -7.56 -9.76 -0.41
N PRO A 117 -6.78 -8.85 0.22
CA PRO A 117 -6.21 -9.06 1.56
C PRO A 117 -7.24 -8.83 2.69
N VAL A 118 -8.41 -9.47 2.58
CA VAL A 118 -9.53 -9.35 3.52
C VAL A 118 -10.00 -10.74 3.96
N ALA A 119 -10.25 -10.88 5.26
CA ALA A 119 -10.84 -12.08 5.84
C ALA A 119 -11.89 -11.71 6.90
N MET A 120 -12.99 -12.45 6.92
CA MET A 120 -14.11 -12.25 7.83
C MET A 120 -13.95 -13.09 9.10
N LYS A 121 -14.39 -12.55 10.24
CA LYS A 121 -14.55 -13.33 11.46
C LYS A 121 -15.87 -14.11 11.45
N LYS A 122 -16.06 -14.99 12.44
CA LYS A 122 -17.31 -15.76 12.62
C LYS A 122 -18.47 -14.89 13.10
N ASP A 123 -18.16 -13.89 13.91
CA ASP A 123 -19.09 -12.95 14.56
C ASP A 123 -19.35 -11.68 13.73
N GLY A 124 -18.83 -11.62 12.50
CA GLY A 124 -18.86 -10.44 11.65
C GLY A 124 -17.62 -9.56 11.79
N GLY A 125 -17.47 -8.61 10.87
CA GLY A 125 -16.28 -7.76 10.77
C GLY A 125 -15.02 -8.50 10.29
N TYR A 126 -13.90 -7.79 10.30
CA TYR A 126 -12.65 -8.22 9.67
C TYR A 126 -11.67 -8.82 10.67
N ARG A 127 -10.92 -9.86 10.25
CA ARG A 127 -9.76 -10.38 10.99
C ARG A 127 -8.66 -9.31 11.04
N SER A 128 -7.86 -9.30 12.11
CA SER A 128 -6.80 -8.30 12.35
C SER A 128 -5.74 -8.21 11.24
N GLY A 129 -5.52 -9.29 10.50
CA GLY A 129 -4.60 -9.29 9.35
C GLY A 129 -5.16 -8.61 8.09
N SER A 130 -6.45 -8.26 8.06
CA SER A 130 -7.09 -7.64 6.90
C SER A 130 -6.58 -6.21 6.71
N LYS A 131 -6.28 -5.84 5.47
CA LYS A 131 -5.82 -4.49 5.12
C LYS A 131 -6.99 -3.68 4.59
N VAL A 132 -7.78 -3.16 5.53
CA VAL A 132 -8.96 -2.35 5.25
C VAL A 132 -8.90 -0.98 5.93
N ALA A 133 -9.51 0.02 5.31
CA ALA A 133 -9.66 1.38 5.85
C ALA A 133 -10.96 2.00 5.31
N ASP A 134 -11.54 2.98 5.99
CA ASP A 134 -12.64 3.76 5.42
C ASP A 134 -12.15 4.82 4.43
N SER A 135 -13.08 5.46 3.71
CA SER A 135 -12.74 6.51 2.75
C SER A 135 -11.97 7.67 3.40
N ASP A 136 -12.37 8.09 4.61
CA ASP A 136 -11.74 9.17 5.37
C ASP A 136 -10.26 8.88 5.66
N THR A 137 -9.96 7.69 6.16
CA THR A 137 -8.59 7.25 6.41
C THR A 137 -7.77 7.18 5.12
N ILE A 138 -8.36 6.75 4.00
CA ILE A 138 -7.66 6.76 2.70
C ILE A 138 -7.38 8.20 2.23
N TYR A 139 -8.32 9.13 2.40
CA TYR A 139 -8.09 10.55 2.12
C TYR A 139 -6.98 11.14 2.98
N LYS A 140 -6.93 10.80 4.28
CA LYS A 140 -5.84 11.19 5.18
C LYS A 140 -4.48 10.66 4.73
N LEU A 141 -4.41 9.41 4.27
CA LEU A 141 -3.19 8.85 3.66
C LEU A 141 -2.77 9.61 2.39
N ILE A 142 -3.74 10.00 1.55
CA ILE A 142 -3.48 10.83 0.36
C ILE A 142 -2.93 12.20 0.75
N LYS A 143 -3.55 12.87 1.73
CA LYS A 143 -3.11 14.18 2.22
C LYS A 143 -1.72 14.12 2.84
N HIS A 144 -1.46 13.10 3.67
CA HIS A 144 -0.13 12.85 4.22
C HIS A 144 0.91 12.63 3.11
N ASN A 145 0.56 11.89 2.06
CA ASN A 145 1.43 11.69 0.91
C ASN A 145 1.71 13.01 0.15
N LYS A 146 0.74 13.92 0.05
CA LYS A 146 0.96 15.28 -0.49
C LYS A 146 1.94 16.07 0.38
N ALA A 147 1.79 16.02 1.71
CA ALA A 147 2.72 16.67 2.62
C ALA A 147 4.16 16.14 2.47
N ASN A 148 4.32 14.83 2.28
CA ASN A 148 5.61 14.22 1.96
C ASN A 148 6.21 14.78 0.65
N PHE A 149 5.41 14.99 -0.40
CA PHE A 149 5.88 15.64 -1.64
C PHE A 149 6.33 17.08 -1.39
N VAL A 150 5.52 17.88 -0.69
CA VAL A 150 5.83 19.29 -0.41
C VAL A 150 7.13 19.39 0.38
N LYS A 151 7.29 18.60 1.43
CA LYS A 151 8.52 18.55 2.22
C LYS A 151 9.73 18.18 1.37
N THR A 152 9.64 17.09 0.62
CA THR A 152 10.74 16.60 -0.23
C THR A 152 11.13 17.64 -1.29
N ALA A 153 10.15 18.27 -1.93
CA ALA A 153 10.39 19.31 -2.93
C ALA A 153 11.03 20.55 -2.31
N THR A 154 10.58 20.96 -1.11
CA THR A 154 11.16 22.08 -0.37
C THR A 154 12.63 21.80 -0.05
N ASP A 155 12.92 20.62 0.50
CA ASP A 155 14.29 20.20 0.83
C ASP A 155 15.21 20.25 -0.43
N ILE A 156 14.70 19.79 -1.58
CA ILE A 156 15.43 19.86 -2.86
C ILE A 156 15.70 21.31 -3.28
N MET A 157 14.68 22.18 -3.19
CA MET A 157 14.77 23.58 -3.61
C MET A 157 15.70 24.40 -2.71
N ASP A 158 15.75 24.08 -1.42
CA ASP A 158 16.65 24.70 -0.45
C ASP A 158 18.10 24.16 -0.54
N GLY A 159 18.35 23.20 -1.44
CA GLY A 159 19.68 22.66 -1.71
C GLY A 159 20.17 21.65 -0.67
N HIS A 160 19.25 20.97 0.04
CA HIS A 160 19.63 19.89 0.94
C HIS A 160 20.15 18.68 0.15
N THR A 161 21.47 18.52 0.12
CA THR A 161 22.17 17.40 -0.56
C THR A 161 22.88 16.46 0.41
N GLU A 162 22.46 16.45 1.68
CA GLU A 162 23.09 15.62 2.70
C GLU A 162 22.96 14.12 2.39
N VAL A 163 24.02 13.36 2.64
CA VAL A 163 24.00 11.91 2.46
C VAL A 163 23.51 11.23 3.74
N ALA A 164 22.19 11.15 3.89
CA ALA A 164 21.49 10.61 5.05
C ALA A 164 20.51 9.48 4.67
N PRO A 165 21.01 8.26 4.39
CA PRO A 165 20.16 7.16 3.92
C PRO A 165 19.17 6.74 5.01
N LEU A 166 17.92 6.47 4.61
CA LEU A 166 16.86 6.00 5.49
C LEU A 166 16.85 4.47 5.54
N LYS A 167 17.13 3.91 6.71
CA LYS A 167 17.13 2.47 6.98
C LYS A 167 15.71 2.00 7.31
N TYR A 168 15.28 0.92 6.65
CA TYR A 168 13.99 0.27 6.87
C TYR A 168 14.17 -1.25 6.88
N ASN A 169 13.68 -1.94 7.90
CA ASN A 169 13.79 -3.38 8.08
C ASN A 169 15.22 -3.89 7.83
N GLN A 170 16.17 -3.27 8.54
CA GLN A 170 17.61 -3.49 8.43
C GLN A 170 18.25 -3.22 7.05
N THR A 171 17.47 -2.82 6.04
CA THR A 171 17.92 -2.60 4.67
C THR A 171 18.18 -1.12 4.43
N LEU A 172 19.27 -0.81 3.73
CA LEU A 172 19.59 0.55 3.31
C LEU A 172 19.33 0.71 1.81
N PRO A 173 18.91 1.90 1.34
CA PRO A 173 18.81 2.18 -0.09
C PRO A 173 20.16 2.03 -0.82
N CYS A 174 21.27 2.12 -0.07
CA CYS A 174 22.63 1.95 -0.57
C CYS A 174 22.87 0.61 -1.26
N ASP A 175 22.12 -0.45 -0.92
CA ASP A 175 22.24 -1.79 -1.52
C ASP A 175 21.80 -1.81 -2.99
N PHE A 176 21.00 -0.81 -3.40
CA PHE A 176 20.46 -0.69 -4.76
C PHE A 176 20.93 0.60 -5.46
N CYS A 177 21.78 1.40 -4.83
CA CYS A 177 22.15 2.73 -5.30
C CYS A 177 23.41 2.71 -6.19
N ASN A 178 23.27 3.16 -7.43
CA ASN A 178 24.38 3.26 -8.39
C ASN A 178 25.42 4.34 -8.03
N TYR A 179 25.09 5.28 -7.13
CA TYR A 179 25.95 6.39 -6.73
C TYR A 179 26.81 6.09 -5.49
N LYS A 180 26.86 4.82 -5.04
CA LYS A 180 27.60 4.42 -3.84
C LYS A 180 29.07 4.85 -3.89
N SER A 181 29.71 4.75 -5.06
CA SER A 181 31.11 5.16 -5.26
C SER A 181 31.36 6.67 -5.15
N VAL A 182 30.31 7.50 -5.30
CA VAL A 182 30.40 8.96 -5.26
C VAL A 182 30.04 9.50 -3.87
N CYS A 183 29.09 8.85 -3.18
CA CYS A 183 28.60 9.34 -1.90
C CYS A 183 29.57 9.09 -0.72
N HIS A 184 30.54 8.19 -0.90
CA HIS A 184 31.56 7.80 0.09
C HIS A 184 31.02 7.36 1.47
N VAL A 185 29.77 6.92 1.56
CA VAL A 185 29.19 6.39 2.81
C VAL A 185 29.84 5.07 3.16
N ASP A 186 30.50 5.04 4.32
CA ASP A 186 31.06 3.84 4.92
C ASP A 186 30.17 3.36 6.07
N GLY A 187 29.76 2.09 6.04
CA GLY A 187 28.82 1.56 7.04
C GLY A 187 29.37 1.44 8.47
N MET A 188 30.69 1.38 8.63
CA MET A 188 31.31 1.35 9.95
C MET A 188 31.49 2.77 10.51
N ILE A 189 31.81 3.73 9.66
CA ILE A 189 32.13 5.11 10.07
C ILE A 189 30.87 5.99 10.11
N ASP A 190 30.01 5.90 9.10
CA ASP A 190 28.87 6.80 8.86
C ASP A 190 27.54 6.26 9.38
N SER A 191 27.53 5.15 10.12
CA SER A 191 26.30 4.58 10.70
C SER A 191 25.48 5.58 11.53
N LYS A 192 26.13 6.59 12.12
CA LYS A 192 25.49 7.69 12.86
C LYS A 192 24.67 8.65 11.99
N ARG A 193 24.92 8.67 10.67
CA ARG A 193 24.19 9.50 9.70
C ARG A 193 22.94 8.81 9.16
N TYR A 194 22.73 7.55 9.51
CA TYR A 194 21.57 6.80 9.05
C TYR A 194 20.33 7.32 9.75
N ARG A 195 19.32 7.67 8.95
CA ARG A 195 17.97 7.88 9.46
C ARG A 195 17.32 6.52 9.64
N THR A 196 16.47 6.38 10.64
CA THR A 196 15.69 5.15 10.88
C THR A 196 14.22 5.50 10.90
N VAL A 197 13.40 4.60 10.40
CA VAL A 197 11.95 4.66 10.63
C VAL A 197 11.60 4.03 11.97
N ASP A 198 10.51 4.47 12.59
CA ASP A 198 9.85 3.67 13.60
C ASP A 198 8.98 2.61 12.90
N GLU A 199 9.39 1.34 13.00
CA GLU A 199 8.70 0.19 12.39
C GLU A 199 7.53 -0.31 13.25
N THR A 200 7.37 0.23 14.47
CA THR A 200 6.33 -0.20 15.42
C THR A 200 5.04 0.59 15.31
N ILE A 201 5.04 1.69 14.55
CA ILE A 201 3.85 2.52 14.35
C ILE A 201 2.72 1.73 13.69
N ASN A 202 1.49 2.15 13.96
CA ASN A 202 0.33 1.79 13.14
C ASN A 202 0.00 2.95 12.20
N PRO A 203 0.39 2.91 10.91
CA PRO A 203 0.19 4.03 10.00
C PRO A 203 -1.26 4.46 9.83
N LEU A 204 -2.22 3.54 10.00
CA LEU A 204 -3.65 3.86 9.93
C LEU A 204 -4.13 4.66 11.14
N GLU A 205 -3.48 4.51 12.30
CA GLU A 205 -3.74 5.30 13.50
C GLU A 205 -2.98 6.64 13.45
N GLU A 206 -1.72 6.63 13.00
CA GLU A 206 -0.89 7.85 12.92
C GLU A 206 -1.51 8.94 12.05
N VAL A 207 -2.13 8.56 10.92
CA VAL A 207 -2.77 9.53 10.02
C VAL A 207 -4.10 10.05 10.53
N GLN A 208 -4.64 9.56 11.66
CA GLN A 208 -5.93 10.04 12.17
C GLN A 208 -5.87 11.49 12.65
N ASN A 209 -4.68 11.98 13.03
CA ASN A 209 -4.45 13.37 13.40
C ASN A 209 -4.36 14.31 12.19
N VAL A 210 -4.38 13.78 10.96
CA VAL A 210 -4.40 14.60 9.75
C VAL A 210 -5.80 15.15 9.55
N GLU A 211 -5.95 16.47 9.65
CA GLU A 211 -7.22 17.16 9.41
C GLU A 211 -7.49 17.28 7.90
N LEU A 212 -8.68 16.88 7.46
CA LEU A 212 -9.16 17.10 6.09
C LEU A 212 -9.87 18.46 6.03
N GLU A 213 -9.60 19.25 4.99
CA GLU A 213 -10.31 20.50 4.78
C GLU A 213 -11.70 20.23 4.16
N GLU A 214 -12.71 21.01 4.55
CA GLU A 214 -14.05 20.90 3.94
C GLU A 214 -13.95 21.09 2.41
N GLY A 215 -14.49 20.14 1.65
CA GLY A 215 -14.48 20.17 0.18
C GLY A 215 -13.17 19.72 -0.48
N GLU A 216 -12.13 19.30 0.26
CA GLU A 216 -10.83 18.94 -0.32
C GLU A 216 -10.90 17.76 -1.33
N PHE A 217 -11.92 16.91 -1.21
CA PHE A 217 -12.12 15.71 -2.04
C PHE A 217 -13.53 15.58 -2.64
N GLU A 218 -14.34 16.64 -2.54
CA GLU A 218 -15.69 16.71 -3.15
C GLU A 218 -15.60 16.94 -4.66
#